data_AF-A0A7W3W653-F1
#
_entry.id   AF-A0A7W3W653-F1
#
_cell.length_a   1.000
_cell.length_b   1.000
_cell.length_c   1.000
_cell.angle_alpha   90.00
_cell.angle_beta   90.00
_cell.angle_gamma   90.00
#
_symmetry.space_group_name_H-M   'P 1'
#
loop_
_entity.id
_entity.type
_entity.pdbx_description
1 polymer ?
#
loop_
_entity_poly.entity_id
_entity_poly.type
_entity_poly.pdbx_seq_one_letter_code
_entity_poly.pdbx_strand_id
1 'polypeptide(L)'
;MSEPAAGQPGARRGRKHIVPDAGAGPVARFACALLDLKREAGDPSYDRMRTELGAAASKSALSAATRGRGAPSWPTTWEFVRSLAVTGLGRDEETVRREWLARWEEAAGEATDSIDRPGAGERTS
;
A
#
# COMPACT_ATOMS: atom_id res chain seq x y z
N MET A 1 31.26 17.23 -26.32
CA MET A 1 30.42 17.73 -25.21
C MET A 1 29.30 18.57 -25.82
N SER A 2 28.05 18.24 -25.48
CA SER A 2 26.79 19.01 -25.63
C SER A 2 25.63 18.06 -26.00
N GLU A 3 24.84 17.80 -24.95
CA GLU A 3 23.42 17.41 -24.75
C GLU A 3 22.45 17.40 -25.96
N PRO A 4 21.26 16.72 -25.92
CA PRO A 4 20.32 16.67 -24.77
C PRO A 4 19.40 15.42 -24.61
N ALA A 5 18.89 15.15 -23.39
CA ALA A 5 17.55 14.55 -23.16
C ALA A 5 17.20 14.40 -21.66
N ALA A 6 17.01 15.52 -20.95
CA ALA A 6 16.21 15.51 -19.74
C ALA A 6 14.72 15.44 -20.14
N GLY A 7 14.27 14.23 -20.46
CA GLY A 7 12.87 13.92 -20.78
C GLY A 7 11.99 13.98 -19.53
N GLN A 8 11.45 15.18 -19.26
CA GLN A 8 10.16 15.53 -18.64
C GLN A 8 9.61 14.72 -17.43
N PRO A 9 9.17 15.41 -16.35
CA PRO A 9 8.37 14.81 -15.30
C PRO A 9 7.00 14.38 -15.87
N GLY A 10 6.84 13.08 -16.04
CA GLY A 10 5.62 12.48 -16.57
C GLY A 10 4.43 12.65 -15.62
N ALA A 11 3.74 13.78 -15.73
CA ALA A 11 2.35 13.90 -15.33
C ALA A 11 1.52 12.90 -16.14
N ARG A 12 1.25 11.72 -15.59
CA ARG A 12 0.26 10.77 -16.11
C ARG A 12 -0.88 10.61 -15.12
N ARG A 13 -1.70 11.65 -15.05
CA ARG A 13 -3.06 11.63 -14.52
C ARG A 13 -3.90 10.74 -15.43
N GLY A 14 -4.18 9.50 -15.00
CA GLY A 14 -4.99 8.60 -15.84
C GLY A 14 -4.98 7.12 -15.52
N ARG A 15 -4.88 6.70 -14.26
CA ARG A 15 -5.54 5.48 -13.83
C ARG A 15 -6.14 5.81 -12.48
N LYS A 16 -7.47 5.87 -12.41
CA LYS A 16 -8.20 5.95 -11.14
C LYS A 16 -7.73 4.74 -10.34
N HIS A 17 -6.73 4.96 -9.49
CA HIS A 17 -6.44 4.02 -8.46
C HIS A 17 -7.73 3.98 -7.65
N ILE A 18 -8.39 2.82 -7.63
CA ILE A 18 -9.56 2.62 -6.80
C ILE A 18 -9.03 2.82 -5.39
N VAL A 19 -9.18 4.04 -4.88
CA VAL A 19 -8.89 4.35 -3.49
C VAL A 19 -9.98 3.60 -2.74
N PRO A 20 -9.62 2.59 -1.94
CA PRO A 20 -10.62 1.88 -1.15
C PRO A 20 -11.33 2.89 -0.25
N ASP A 21 -12.63 2.71 -0.08
CA ASP A 21 -13.39 3.59 0.80
C ASP A 21 -12.90 3.38 2.24
N ALA A 22 -12.29 4.40 2.83
CA ALA A 22 -11.70 4.30 4.17
C ALA A 22 -12.77 4.00 5.25
N GLY A 23 -14.05 4.21 4.98
CA GLY A 23 -15.17 3.82 5.84
C GLY A 23 -15.59 2.36 5.70
N ALA A 24 -15.10 1.63 4.70
CA ALA A 24 -15.46 0.24 4.45
C ALA A 24 -14.85 -0.75 5.47
N GLY A 25 -13.85 -0.32 6.24
CA GLY A 25 -13.27 -1.12 7.31
C GLY A 25 -11.79 -0.84 7.57
N PRO A 26 -11.21 -1.48 8.59
CA PRO A 26 -9.84 -1.24 9.04
C PRO A 26 -8.79 -1.60 7.97
N VAL A 27 -9.03 -2.64 7.18
CA VAL A 27 -8.21 -2.99 6.00
C VAL A 27 -8.22 -1.88 4.94
N ALA A 28 -9.36 -1.21 4.74
CA ALA A 28 -9.47 -0.12 3.78
C ALA A 28 -8.77 1.15 4.28
N ARG A 29 -8.86 1.43 5.60
CA ARG A 29 -8.08 2.51 6.25
C ARG A 29 -6.58 2.27 6.12
N PHE A 30 -6.14 1.04 6.35
CA PHE A 30 -4.75 0.64 6.18
C PHE A 30 -4.26 0.81 4.73
N ALA A 31 -5.07 0.37 3.77
CA ALA A 31 -4.77 0.57 2.35
C ALA A 31 -4.72 2.07 1.97
N CYS A 32 -5.56 2.91 2.56
CA CYS A 32 -5.47 4.36 2.39
C CYS A 32 -4.17 4.94 2.97
N ALA A 33 -3.74 4.48 4.15
CA ALA A 33 -2.47 4.90 4.74
C ALA A 33 -1.27 4.53 3.85
N LEU A 34 -1.28 3.33 3.23
CA LEU A 34 -0.25 2.94 2.26
C LEU A 34 -0.22 3.88 1.04
N LEU A 35 -1.40 4.29 0.56
CA LEU A 35 -1.51 5.23 -0.56
C LEU A 35 -1.03 6.63 -0.18
N ASP A 36 -1.27 7.05 1.06
CA ASP A 36 -0.78 8.32 1.57
C ASP A 36 0.76 8.34 1.64
N LEU A 37 1.37 7.30 2.22
CA LEU A 37 2.83 7.15 2.23
C LEU A 37 3.43 7.19 0.82
N LYS A 38 2.76 6.52 -0.13
CA LYS A 38 3.16 6.54 -1.54
C LYS A 38 3.12 7.95 -2.13
N ARG A 39 2.10 8.75 -1.79
CA ARG A 39 1.99 10.14 -2.21
C ARG A 39 3.06 11.02 -1.58
N GLU A 40 3.33 10.85 -0.28
CA GLU A 40 4.42 11.54 0.42
C GLU A 40 5.77 11.27 -0.25
N ALA A 41 6.02 10.03 -0.67
CA ALA A 41 7.22 9.62 -1.40
C ALA A 41 7.25 10.06 -2.89
N GLY A 42 6.29 10.87 -3.35
CA GLY A 42 6.24 11.40 -4.73
C GLY A 42 5.47 10.54 -5.74
N ASP A 43 4.57 9.68 -5.27
CA ASP A 43 3.73 8.77 -6.05
C ASP A 43 4.49 7.88 -7.06
N PRO A 44 5.56 7.16 -6.66
CA PRO A 44 6.29 6.30 -7.57
C PRO A 44 5.39 5.19 -8.11
N SER A 45 5.49 4.89 -9.41
CA SER A 45 4.79 3.73 -9.97
C SER A 45 5.27 2.43 -9.31
N TYR A 46 4.42 1.40 -9.22
CA TYR A 46 4.83 0.10 -8.67
C TYR A 46 6.04 -0.53 -9.39
N ASP A 47 6.18 -0.21 -10.67
CA ASP A 47 7.35 -0.61 -11.47
C ASP A 47 8.61 0.06 -10.92
N ARG A 48 8.54 1.39 -10.74
CA ARG A 48 9.54 2.24 -10.11
C ARG A 48 9.95 1.75 -8.72
N MET A 49 8.99 1.33 -7.91
CA MET A 49 9.27 0.79 -6.56
C MET A 49 10.15 -0.45 -6.62
N ARG A 50 9.96 -1.31 -7.62
CA ARG A 50 10.73 -2.55 -7.77
C ARG A 50 12.11 -2.30 -8.37
N THR A 51 12.20 -1.39 -9.34
CA THR A 51 13.44 -1.16 -10.10
C THR A 51 14.35 -0.12 -9.46
N GLU A 52 13.80 0.96 -8.90
CA GLU A 52 14.57 2.07 -8.35
C GLU A 52 14.61 2.06 -6.82
N LEU A 53 13.53 1.61 -6.15
CA LEU A 53 13.44 1.60 -4.69
C LEU A 53 13.72 0.22 -4.06
N GLY A 54 13.93 -0.82 -4.88
CA GLY A 54 14.35 -2.14 -4.42
C GLY A 54 13.27 -2.99 -3.76
N ALA A 55 11.98 -2.72 -3.99
CA ALA A 55 10.89 -3.52 -3.45
C ALA A 55 10.97 -4.98 -3.95
N ALA A 56 11.12 -5.96 -3.04
CA ALA A 56 11.13 -7.37 -3.42
C ALA A 56 9.74 -7.90 -3.78
N ALA A 57 8.68 -7.19 -3.37
CA ALA A 57 7.31 -7.58 -3.66
C ALA A 57 6.94 -7.40 -5.15
N SER A 58 6.20 -8.37 -5.68
CA SER A 58 5.69 -8.33 -7.06
C SER A 58 4.67 -7.21 -7.26
N LYS A 59 4.59 -6.66 -8.48
CA LYS A 59 3.61 -5.61 -8.85
C LYS A 59 2.17 -5.96 -8.47
N SER A 60 1.76 -7.21 -8.67
CA SER A 60 0.42 -7.69 -8.29
C SER A 60 0.20 -7.67 -6.78
N ALA A 61 1.23 -8.01 -5.99
CA ALA A 61 1.18 -7.97 -4.52
C ALA A 61 1.11 -6.53 -4.00
N LEU A 62 1.94 -5.64 -4.54
CA LEU A 62 1.90 -4.20 -4.23
C LEU A 62 0.53 -3.59 -4.56
N SER A 63 -0.04 -3.95 -5.72
CA SER A 63 -1.37 -3.48 -6.11
C SER A 63 -2.47 -4.08 -5.23
N ALA A 64 -2.36 -5.35 -4.84
CA ALA A 64 -3.32 -5.99 -3.95
C ALA A 64 -3.34 -5.35 -2.56
N ALA A 65 -2.16 -5.01 -2.00
CA ALA A 65 -2.03 -4.38 -0.70
C ALA A 65 -2.78 -3.03 -0.61
N THR A 66 -2.82 -2.28 -1.70
CA THR A 66 -3.50 -0.97 -1.74
C THR A 66 -4.98 -1.04 -2.16
N ARG A 67 -5.50 -2.22 -2.52
CA ARG A 67 -6.91 -2.38 -2.97
C ARG A 67 -7.92 -2.47 -1.82
N GLY A 68 -7.47 -2.70 -0.59
CA GLY A 68 -8.35 -2.80 0.58
C GLY A 68 -9.31 -4.01 0.55
N ARG A 69 -9.08 -5.00 -0.31
CA ARG A 69 -9.96 -6.19 -0.47
C ARG A 69 -9.70 -7.29 0.57
N GLY A 70 -8.57 -7.21 1.26
CA GLY A 70 -8.10 -8.14 2.29
C GLY A 70 -6.77 -7.66 2.86
N ALA A 71 -6.47 -8.04 4.11
CA ALA A 71 -5.23 -7.67 4.75
C ALA A 71 -4.04 -8.32 4.02
N PRO A 72 -3.09 -7.54 3.47
CA PRO A 72 -1.86 -8.10 2.91
C PRO A 72 -1.02 -8.74 4.02
N SER A 73 -0.17 -9.71 3.69
CA SER A 73 0.76 -10.26 4.68
C SER A 73 1.81 -9.21 5.09
N TRP A 74 2.20 -9.20 6.37
CA TRP A 74 3.24 -8.32 6.89
C TRP A 74 4.50 -8.20 6.01
N PRO A 75 5.13 -9.28 5.50
CA PRO A 75 6.29 -9.13 4.62
C PRO A 75 6.01 -8.33 3.34
N THR A 76 4.83 -8.44 2.75
CA THR A 76 4.46 -7.64 1.57
C THR A 76 4.26 -6.17 1.93
N THR A 77 3.60 -5.91 3.05
CA THR A 77 3.41 -4.57 3.60
C THR A 77 4.74 -3.90 3.89
N TRP A 78 5.64 -4.62 4.56
CA TRP A 78 6.95 -4.10 4.94
C TRP A 78 7.78 -3.76 3.71
N GLU A 79 7.80 -4.60 2.67
CA GLU A 79 8.51 -4.28 1.43
C GLU A 79 7.97 -3.01 0.74
N PHE A 80 6.65 -2.81 0.77
CA PHE A 80 6.03 -1.59 0.25
C PHE A 80 6.46 -0.35 1.06
N VAL A 81 6.36 -0.44 2.39
CA VAL A 81 6.64 0.66 3.32
C VAL A 81 8.13 0.99 3.33
N ARG A 82 9.00 -0.01 3.47
CA ARG A 82 10.46 0.15 3.49
C ARG A 82 10.96 0.87 2.24
N SER A 83 10.50 0.45 1.06
CA SER A 83 10.89 1.06 -0.21
C SER A 83 10.49 2.55 -0.30
N LEU A 84 9.37 2.94 0.30
CA LEU A 84 8.90 4.34 0.24
C LEU A 84 9.46 5.19 1.39
N ALA A 85 9.35 4.70 2.62
CA ALA A 85 9.72 5.44 3.82
C ALA A 85 11.23 5.44 4.06
N VAL A 86 11.90 4.30 3.90
CA VAL A 86 13.34 4.18 4.16
C VAL A 86 14.11 4.61 2.92
N THR A 87 13.83 4.01 1.76
CA THR A 87 14.57 4.33 0.53
C THR A 87 14.09 5.62 -0.12
N GLY A 88 12.78 5.87 -0.18
CA GLY A 88 12.22 7.08 -0.81
C GLY A 88 12.33 8.35 0.05
N LEU A 89 12.02 8.25 1.35
CA LEU A 89 11.98 9.40 2.28
C LEU A 89 13.18 9.47 3.24
N GLY A 90 14.03 8.44 3.32
CA GLY A 90 15.18 8.42 4.22
C GLY A 90 14.83 8.31 5.71
N ARG A 91 13.64 7.80 6.05
CA ARG A 91 13.22 7.60 7.45
C ARG A 91 13.93 6.39 8.08
N ASP A 92 14.02 6.41 9.41
CA ASP A 92 14.63 5.33 10.19
C ASP A 92 13.85 4.01 10.06
N GLU A 93 14.56 2.94 9.70
CA GLU A 93 13.96 1.64 9.41
C GLU A 93 13.23 1.06 10.62
N GLU A 94 13.83 1.12 11.80
CA GLU A 94 13.29 0.48 13.00
C GLU A 94 12.04 1.23 13.51
N THR A 95 12.09 2.56 13.46
CA THR A 95 10.97 3.43 13.82
C THR A 95 9.77 3.17 12.90
N VAL A 96 10.00 3.21 11.59
CA VAL A 96 8.96 2.95 10.58
C VAL A 96 8.42 1.52 10.74
N ARG A 97 9.28 0.53 10.97
CA ARG A 97 8.87 -0.86 11.16
C ARG A 97 7.90 -1.00 12.32
N ARG A 98 8.24 -0.46 13.48
CA ARG A 98 7.39 -0.53 14.69
C ARG A 98 6.05 0.17 14.48
N GLU A 99 6.09 1.37 13.90
CA GLU A 99 4.90 2.17 13.61
C GLU A 99 3.93 1.49 12.63
N TRP A 100 4.46 0.84 11.59
CA TRP A 100 3.65 0.18 10.58
C TRP A 100 3.21 -1.21 11.00
N LEU A 101 3.99 -1.90 11.84
CA LEU A 101 3.60 -3.19 12.41
C LEU A 101 2.35 -3.03 13.26
N ALA A 102 2.33 -2.06 14.17
CA ALA A 102 1.15 -1.77 15.00
C ALA A 102 -0.10 -1.47 14.14
N ARG A 103 0.04 -0.63 13.10
CA ARG A 103 -1.06 -0.33 12.17
C ARG A 103 -1.54 -1.55 11.38
N TRP A 104 -0.61 -2.44 11.01
CA TRP A 104 -0.94 -3.67 10.30
C TRP A 104 -1.62 -4.69 11.21
N GLU A 105 -1.17 -4.84 12.45
CA GLU A 105 -1.77 -5.74 13.44
C GLU A 105 -3.21 -5.35 13.74
N GLU A 106 -3.50 -4.07 13.94
CA GLU A 106 -4.88 -3.57 14.12
C GLU A 106 -5.75 -3.93 12.90
N ALA A 107 -5.23 -3.68 11.69
CA ALA A 107 -5.96 -3.97 10.46
C ALA A 107 -6.16 -5.47 10.18
N ALA A 108 -5.17 -6.30 10.52
CA ALA A 108 -5.20 -7.74 10.34
C ALA A 108 -6.05 -8.45 11.41
N GLY A 109 -5.99 -7.97 12.66
CA GLY A 109 -6.78 -8.46 13.79
C GLY A 109 -8.28 -8.28 13.57
N GLU A 110 -8.69 -7.11 13.07
CA GLU A 110 -10.11 -6.87 12.77
C GLU A 110 -10.57 -7.52 11.45
N ALA A 111 -9.65 -7.76 10.50
CA ALA A 111 -9.96 -8.50 9.28
C ALA A 111 -10.28 -9.97 9.57
N THR A 112 -9.59 -10.60 10.53
CA THR A 112 -9.89 -11.97 10.95
C THR A 112 -11.19 -12.05 11.75
N ASP A 113 -11.54 -11.02 12.52
CA ASP A 113 -12.82 -10.92 13.23
C ASP A 113 -14.00 -10.75 12.27
N SER A 114 -13.83 -9.91 11.24
CA SER A 114 -14.89 -9.64 10.25
C SER A 114 -15.24 -10.84 9.36
N ILE A 115 -14.30 -11.76 9.13
CA ILE A 115 -14.53 -13.00 8.35
C ILE A 115 -15.32 -14.04 9.17
N ASP A 116 -15.28 -13.96 10.51
CA ASP A 116 -16.00 -14.86 11.43
C ASP A 116 -17.42 -14.40 11.77
N ARG A 117 -17.96 -13.37 11.09
CA ARG A 117 -19.39 -13.05 11.18
C ARG A 117 -20.16 -13.82 10.10
N PRO A 118 -20.75 -15.00 10.39
CA PRO A 118 -21.61 -15.67 9.44
C PRO A 118 -22.76 -14.74 9.09
N GLY A 119 -22.93 -14.48 7.79
CA GLY A 119 -24.00 -13.65 7.27
C GLY A 119 -25.36 -14.11 7.81
N ALA A 120 -25.93 -13.31 8.70
CA ALA A 120 -27.32 -13.42 9.06
C ALA A 120 -28.16 -12.95 7.85
N GLY A 121 -28.72 -13.91 7.11
CA GLY A 121 -29.98 -13.71 6.39
C GLY A 121 -29.97 -14.03 4.91
N GLU A 122 -30.64 -15.13 4.55
CA GLU A 122 -31.66 -15.24 3.48
C GLU A 122 -32.37 -16.59 3.72
N ARG A 123 -33.42 -16.68 4.55
CA ARG A 123 -34.87 -16.55 4.21
C ARG A 123 -35.23 -16.77 2.73
N THR A 124 -35.65 -18.00 2.43
CA THR A 124 -36.72 -18.36 1.47
C THR A 124 -37.42 -19.59 2.06
N SER A 125 -38.57 -19.41 2.72
CA SER A 125 -39.93 -19.62 2.19
C SER A 125 -40.22 -21.08 1.83
#